data_AF-A0A8T7C5R7-F1
#
_entry.id   AF-A0A8T7C5R7-F1
#
_cell.length_a   1.000
_cell.length_b   1.000
_cell.length_c   1.000
_cell.angle_alpha   90.00
_cell.angle_beta   90.00
_cell.angle_gamma   90.00
#
_symmetry.space_group_name_H-M   'P 1'
#
loop_
_entity.id
_entity.type
_entity.pdbx_description
1 polymer ?
#
loop_
_entity_poly.entity_id
_entity_poly.type
_entity_poly.pdbx_seq_one_letter_code
_entity_poly.pdbx_strand_id
1 'polypeptide(L)'
;MRSETPPVLLDVREQWELQLAALDGAVNIPMALVPERLDELRDLQACADLVVMCHGGRRSETIARFLLQHDFEQVFNLDGGITGWSEQVDQTIPVY
;
A
#
# COMPACT_ATOMS: atom_id res chain seq x y z
N MET A 1 17.98 -2.29 3.76
CA MET A 1 17.89 -1.51 5.01
C MET A 1 16.81 -2.15 5.87
N ARG A 2 17.08 -2.40 7.15
CA ARG A 2 16.04 -2.76 8.12
C ARG A 2 15.70 -1.47 8.87
N SER A 3 14.49 -0.96 8.68
CA SER A 3 13.96 0.09 9.56
C SER A 3 13.70 -0.50 10.95
N GLU A 4 13.93 0.26 12.01
CA GLU A 4 13.63 -0.18 13.39
C GLU A 4 12.12 -0.30 13.62
N THR A 5 11.31 0.42 12.84
CA THR A 5 9.85 0.36 12.86
C THR A 5 9.33 -0.38 11.63
N PRO A 6 8.40 -1.34 11.79
CA PRO A 6 7.73 -1.96 10.65
C PRO A 6 7.06 -0.89 9.76
N PRO A 7 7.16 -0.99 8.42
CA PRO A 7 6.51 -0.03 7.54
C PRO A 7 4.98 -0.13 7.64
N VAL A 8 4.31 0.98 7.35
CA VAL A 8 2.86 1.01 7.17
C VAL A 8 2.53 0.54 5.75
N LEU A 9 1.71 -0.50 5.65
CA LEU A 9 1.22 -1.02 4.38
C LEU A 9 -0.10 -0.32 4.01
N LEU A 10 -0.07 0.50 2.96
CA LEU A 10 -1.21 1.21 2.40
C LEU A 10 -1.82 0.41 1.23
N ASP A 11 -3.00 -0.15 1.42
CA ASP A 11 -3.75 -0.84 0.37
C ASP A 11 -4.70 0.13 -0.34
N VAL A 12 -4.41 0.43 -1.61
CA VAL A 12 -5.19 1.37 -2.44
C VAL A 12 -6.27 0.71 -3.28
N ARG A 13 -6.56 -0.57 -3.02
CA ARG A 13 -7.65 -1.31 -3.67
C ARG A 13 -9.01 -0.88 -3.14
N GLU A 14 -10.03 -1.23 -3.92
CA GLU A 14 -11.42 -1.03 -3.52
C GLU A 14 -11.82 -2.01 -2.40
N GLN A 15 -12.79 -1.63 -1.57
CA GLN A 15 -13.19 -2.43 -0.41
C GLN A 15 -13.69 -3.84 -0.77
N TRP A 16 -14.29 -4.01 -1.95
CA TRP A 16 -14.73 -5.33 -2.43
C TRP A 16 -13.55 -6.25 -2.79
N GLU A 17 -12.40 -5.71 -3.21
CA GLU A 17 -11.19 -6.49 -3.49
C GLU A 17 -10.62 -7.09 -2.20
N LEU A 18 -10.74 -6.36 -1.08
CA LEU A 18 -10.30 -6.83 0.23
C LEU A 18 -11.14 -7.99 0.75
N GLN A 19 -12.39 -8.12 0.30
CA GLN A 19 -13.26 -9.25 0.63
C GLN A 19 -12.80 -10.54 -0.06
N LEU A 20 -12.03 -10.43 -1.15
CA LEU A 20 -11.48 -11.58 -1.88
C LEU A 20 -10.13 -12.01 -1.29
N ALA A 21 -9.28 -11.03 -0.98
CA ALA A 21 -7.97 -11.25 -0.37
C ALA A 21 -7.47 -9.96 0.30
N ALA A 22 -6.89 -10.06 1.49
CA ALA A 22 -6.31 -8.94 2.23
C ALA A 22 -5.03 -9.35 2.96
N LEU A 23 -4.14 -8.38 3.19
CA LEU A 23 -2.98 -8.56 4.06
C LEU A 23 -3.31 -7.99 5.45
N ASP A 24 -3.03 -8.77 6.50
CA ASP A 24 -3.26 -8.34 7.88
C ASP A 24 -2.45 -7.08 8.21
N GLY A 25 -3.09 -6.12 8.89
CA GLY A 25 -2.46 -4.87 9.28
C GLY A 25 -2.35 -3.81 8.18
N ALA A 26 -2.84 -4.07 6.96
CA ALA A 26 -2.89 -3.06 5.91
C ALA A 26 -3.94 -1.97 6.23
N VAL A 27 -3.56 -0.71 6.02
CA VAL A 27 -4.47 0.43 6.04
C VAL A 27 -5.10 0.56 4.67
N ASN A 28 -6.43 0.47 4.57
CA ASN A 28 -7.13 0.60 3.29
C ASN A 28 -7.58 2.03 3.04
N ILE A 29 -7.07 2.65 1.98
CA ILE A 29 -7.54 3.92 1.44
C ILE A 29 -7.65 3.76 -0.07
N PRO A 30 -8.87 3.53 -0.62
CA PRO A 30 -9.07 3.40 -2.05
C PRO A 30 -8.38 4.52 -2.84
N MET A 31 -7.79 4.17 -3.98
CA MET A 31 -6.97 5.08 -4.80
C MET A 31 -7.61 6.46 -5.02
N ALA A 32 -8.93 6.49 -5.25
CA ALA A 32 -9.67 7.73 -5.49
C ALA A 32 -9.74 8.67 -4.27
N LEU A 33 -9.65 8.13 -3.05
CA LEU A 33 -9.73 8.88 -1.80
C LEU A 33 -8.37 9.34 -1.29
N VAL A 34 -7.26 8.86 -1.85
CA VAL A 34 -5.90 9.23 -1.43
C VAL A 34 -5.67 10.75 -1.42
N PRO A 35 -6.07 11.53 -2.44
CA PRO A 35 -5.88 12.98 -2.44
C PRO A 35 -6.62 13.71 -1.31
N GLU A 36 -7.73 13.14 -0.83
CA GLU A 36 -8.55 13.71 0.25
C GLU A 36 -8.05 13.30 1.65
N ARG A 37 -7.14 12.32 1.72
CA ARG A 37 -6.66 11.69 2.95
C ARG A 37 -5.18 11.95 3.21
N LEU A 38 -4.61 12.99 2.60
CA LEU A 38 -3.19 13.31 2.73
C LEU A 38 -2.76 13.57 4.17
N ASP A 39 -3.58 14.24 4.99
CA ASP A 39 -3.23 14.56 6.38
C ASP A 39 -3.06 13.29 7.23
N GLU A 40 -4.00 12.34 7.12
CA GLU A 40 -3.90 11.04 7.80
C GLU A 40 -2.66 10.25 7.32
N LEU A 41 -2.37 10.27 6.02
CA LEU A 41 -1.19 9.60 5.49
C LEU A 41 0.11 10.21 6.01
N ARG A 42 0.15 11.54 6.25
CA ARG A 42 1.32 12.19 6.86
C ARG A 42 1.52 11.75 8.30
N ASP A 43 0.44 11.65 9.08
CA ASP A 43 0.51 11.16 10.47
C ASP A 43 1.05 9.73 10.52
N LEU A 44 0.62 8.86 9.59
CA LEU A 44 1.14 7.50 9.45
C LEU A 44 2.63 7.49 9.08
N GLN A 45 3.03 8.30 8.09
CA GLN A 45 4.42 8.39 7.65
C GLN A 45 5.36 8.93 8.73
N ALA A 46 4.90 9.84 9.58
CA ALA A 46 5.71 10.39 10.67
C ALA A 46 6.22 9.30 11.64
N CYS A 47 5.55 8.14 11.67
CA CYS A 47 5.89 7.03 12.54
C CYS A 47 6.69 5.92 11.83
N ALA A 48 6.51 5.75 10.51
CA ALA A 48 7.14 4.66 9.75
C ALA A 48 7.14 4.92 8.22
N ASP A 49 7.99 4.19 7.51
CA ASP A 49 8.00 4.19 6.04
C ASP A 49 6.65 3.74 5.47
N LEU A 50 6.24 4.26 4.31
CA LEU A 50 4.99 3.88 3.64
C LEU A 50 5.27 2.90 2.50
N VAL A 51 4.59 1.76 2.50
CA VAL A 51 4.59 0.79 1.40
C VAL A 51 3.19 0.76 0.79
N VAL A 52 3.05 1.16 -0.47
CA VAL A 52 1.77 1.21 -1.19
C VAL A 52 1.58 -0.07 -1.99
N MET A 53 0.40 -0.67 -1.90
CA MET A 53 0.03 -1.91 -2.56
C MET A 53 -1.31 -1.76 -3.28
N CYS A 54 -1.41 -2.39 -4.46
CA CYS A 54 -2.68 -2.63 -5.13
C CYS A 54 -2.77 -4.09 -5.59
N HIS A 55 -3.66 -4.39 -6.53
CA HIS A 55 -3.78 -5.76 -7.07
C HIS A 55 -2.48 -6.27 -7.73
N GLY A 56 -1.91 -5.51 -8.67
CA GLY A 56 -0.77 -5.93 -9.50
C GLY A 56 0.36 -4.92 -9.63
N GLY A 57 0.47 -3.95 -8.70
CA GLY A 57 1.54 -2.96 -8.64
C GLY A 57 1.35 -1.65 -9.43
N ARG A 58 0.48 -1.61 -10.46
CA ARG A 58 0.33 -0.40 -11.32
C ARG A 58 -0.37 0.80 -10.65
N ARG A 59 -1.47 0.56 -9.93
CA ARG A 59 -2.21 1.64 -9.23
C ARG A 59 -1.37 2.19 -8.07
N SER A 60 -0.73 1.30 -7.32
CA SER A 60 0.14 1.65 -6.20
C SER A 60 1.38 2.41 -6.64
N GLU A 61 1.96 2.10 -7.81
CA GLU A 61 3.05 2.91 -8.37
C GLU A 61 2.60 4.35 -8.66
N THR A 62 1.41 4.53 -9.26
CA THR A 62 0.85 5.87 -9.50
C THR A 62 0.66 6.63 -8.19
N ILE A 63 0.11 5.99 -7.16
CA ILE A 63 -0.07 6.61 -5.84
C ILE A 63 1.26 6.91 -5.17
N ALA A 64 2.24 6.01 -5.21
CA ALA A 64 3.55 6.25 -4.63
C ALA A 64 4.21 7.50 -5.24
N ARG A 65 4.16 7.63 -6.58
CA ARG A 65 4.67 8.84 -7.26
C ARG A 65 3.88 10.10 -6.90
N PHE A 66 2.57 10.00 -6.80
CA PHE A 66 1.72 11.10 -6.36
C PHE A 66 2.11 11.57 -4.95
N LEU A 67 2.27 10.64 -3.99
CA LEU A 67 2.68 10.99 -2.62
C LEU A 67 4.06 11.66 -2.62
N LEU A 68 5.04 11.15 -3.38
CA LEU A 68 6.35 11.78 -3.51
C LEU A 68 6.28 13.21 -4.07
N GLN A 69 5.32 13.51 -4.95
CA GLN A 69 5.08 14.88 -5.46
C GLN A 69 4.43 15.80 -4.43
N HIS A 70 3.84 15.23 -3.38
CA HIS A 70 3.21 15.93 -2.27
C HIS A 70 4.11 15.94 -1.02
N ASP A 71 5.43 15.93 -1.19
CA ASP A 71 6.41 16.02 -0.11
C ASP A 71 6.33 14.87 0.91
N PHE A 72 5.88 13.69 0.49
CA PHE A 72 6.08 12.47 1.27
C PHE A 72 7.49 11.93 1.01
N GLU A 73 8.13 11.41 2.05
CA GLU A 73 9.45 10.78 1.95
C GLU A 73 9.35 9.26 2.15
N GLN A 74 10.34 8.46 1.78
CA GLN A 74 10.34 7.02 2.13
C GLN A 74 9.05 6.27 1.72
N VAL A 75 8.52 6.58 0.53
CA VAL A 75 7.35 5.91 -0.06
C VAL A 75 7.82 4.84 -1.04
N PHE A 76 7.37 3.61 -0.84
CA PHE A 76 7.72 2.45 -1.64
C PHE A 76 6.49 1.85 -2.30
N ASN A 77 6.67 1.24 -3.47
CA ASN A 77 5.64 0.46 -4.13
C ASN A 77 5.91 -1.03 -3.88
N LEU A 78 4.89 -1.78 -3.48
CA LEU A 78 4.96 -3.24 -3.42
C LEU A 78 4.87 -3.79 -4.86
N ASP A 79 6.02 -4.18 -5.40
CA ASP A 79 6.10 -4.71 -6.76
C ASP A 79 5.26 -5.99 -6.90
N GLY A 80 4.58 -6.14 -8.04
CA GLY A 80 3.63 -7.23 -8.27
C GLY A 80 2.30 -7.16 -7.49
N GLY A 81 2.14 -6.22 -6.55
CA GLY A 81 0.91 -6.08 -5.75
C GLY A 81 0.58 -7.32 -4.90
N ILE A 82 -0.67 -7.44 -4.47
CA ILE A 82 -1.11 -8.60 -3.67
C ILE A 82 -0.99 -9.91 -4.46
N THR A 83 -1.12 -9.89 -5.79
CA THR A 83 -0.89 -11.08 -6.63
C THR A 83 0.55 -11.56 -6.55
N GLY A 84 1.52 -10.66 -6.68
CA GLY A 84 2.93 -11.01 -6.52
C GLY A 84 3.25 -11.51 -5.11
N TRP A 85 2.62 -10.93 -4.08
CA TRP A 85 2.73 -11.41 -2.70
C TRP A 85 2.19 -12.83 -2.54
N SER A 86 1.00 -13.11 -3.07
CA SER A 86 0.39 -14.44 -3.06
C SER A 86 1.27 -15.49 -3.73
N GLU A 87 1.89 -15.15 -4.86
CA GLU A 87 2.71 -16.09 -5.63
C GLU A 87 4.08 -16.37 -4.98
N GLN A 88 4.69 -15.34 -4.39
CA GLN A 88 6.09 -15.36 -3.99
C GLN A 88 6.32 -15.46 -2.49
N VAL A 89 5.36 -15.03 -1.67
CA VAL A 89 5.51 -14.90 -0.22
C VAL A 89 4.50 -15.76 0.55
N ASP A 90 3.21 -15.62 0.26
CA ASP A 90 2.15 -16.32 0.98
C ASP A 90 1.08 -16.90 0.03
N GLN A 91 1.29 -18.16 -0.35
CA GLN A 91 0.40 -18.90 -1.24
C GLN A 91 -0.96 -19.25 -0.63
N THR A 92 -1.20 -18.94 0.65
CA THR A 92 -2.51 -19.10 1.27
C THR A 92 -3.47 -17.96 0.92
N ILE A 93 -2.94 -16.83 0.44
CA ILE A 93 -3.71 -15.65 0.05
C ILE A 93 -4.22 -15.83 -1.38
N PRO A 94 -5.55 -15.80 -1.63
CA PRO A 94 -6.10 -16.04 -2.96
C PRO A 94 -5.67 -15.02 -4.00
N VAL A 95 -5.37 -15.50 -5.21
CA VAL A 95 -5.29 -14.67 -6.43
C VAL A 95 -6.69 -14.60 -7.04
N TYR A 96 -7.09 -13.42 -7.52
CA TYR A 96 -8.42 -13.15 -8.08
C TYR A 96 -8.39 -12.30 -9.34
#